data_AF-A0A6A5BR86-F1
#
_entry.id   AF-A0A6A5BR86-F1
#
_cell.length_a   1.000
_cell.length_b   1.000
_cell.length_c   1.000
_cell.angle_alpha   90.00
_cell.angle_beta   90.00
_cell.angle_gamma   90.00
#
_symmetry.space_group_name_H-M   'P 1'
#
loop_
_entity.id
_entity.type
_entity.pdbx_description
1 polymer ?
#
loop_
_entity_poly.entity_id
_entity_poly.type
_entity_poly.pdbx_seq_one_letter_code
_entity_poly.pdbx_strand_id
1 'polypeptide(L)'
;MKPNTIIILLFSALLLALFTTTHALTVAELRQLIQDRRSSASEYGSQRTQQQPTKSFDVFDELADSLLNMNEDEMENSEENSFFENSVEESSNIEPLSDAMWPETRCTNVQGALNVRSSPSPSASIVKTLGPETQVTVYQVANAADGSKWARVGSGQWVSAKFLKMSCANSQPTKPPSSTNSNMDNTKKAEEALAQIFGSEGKCQNWAFDSGNSFQGKIGYTCMGVIPAECWNNRNGIFAPLLGGFKGHPADFCKYAYDRNQVVYKQCAAQLYTQIYFGPGGCNQLPMPAFYVCADIAVNSGTGRSKQYINELGGYHGQNAKQFARALNEKHRADYKRWGCPTCKNRVFLKGWLARADARDRYIDNY
;
A
#
# COMPACT_ATOMS: atom_id res chain seq x y z
N MET A 1 17.76 28.68 12.46
CA MET A 1 16.73 28.19 11.51
C MET A 1 16.98 28.83 10.16
N LYS A 2 16.90 28.08 9.06
CA LYS A 2 17.06 28.65 7.71
C LYS A 2 15.84 29.57 7.43
N PRO A 3 16.02 30.76 6.83
CA PRO A 3 14.93 31.72 6.61
C PRO A 3 13.75 31.12 5.83
N ASN A 4 14.00 30.18 4.91
CA ASN A 4 12.97 29.49 4.13
C ASN A 4 12.03 28.63 4.99
N THR A 5 12.45 28.19 6.18
CA THR A 5 11.62 27.38 7.08
C THR A 5 10.58 28.24 7.82
N ILE A 6 10.86 29.52 8.06
CA ILE A 6 9.94 30.43 8.74
C ILE A 6 8.82 30.85 7.78
N ILE A 7 9.13 31.06 6.50
CA ILE A 7 8.16 31.45 5.47
C ILE A 7 7.13 30.33 5.22
N ILE A 8 7.57 29.07 5.14
CA ILE A 8 6.67 27.91 4.95
C ILE A 8 5.76 27.71 6.18
N LEU A 9 6.26 27.95 7.39
CA LEU A 9 5.47 27.86 8.61
C LEU A 9 4.43 28.98 8.72
N LEU A 10 4.77 30.20 8.28
CA LEU A 10 3.85 31.33 8.25
C LEU A 10 2.75 31.16 7.19
N PHE A 11 3.07 30.62 6.02
CA PHE A 11 2.09 30.31 4.97
C PHE A 11 1.13 29.19 5.40
N SER A 12 1.65 28.18 6.08
CA SER A 12 0.84 27.08 6.64
C SER A 12 -0.11 27.57 7.74
N ALA A 13 0.34 28.52 8.56
CA ALA A 13 -0.50 29.15 9.58
C ALA A 13 -1.59 30.06 8.98
N LEU A 14 -1.29 30.75 7.87
CA LEU A 14 -2.25 31.57 7.14
C LEU A 14 -3.34 30.71 6.49
N LEU A 15 -2.97 29.60 5.83
CA LEU A 15 -3.93 28.64 5.30
C LEU A 15 -4.79 28.04 6.43
N LEU A 16 -4.20 27.72 7.58
CA LEU A 16 -4.94 27.16 8.72
C LEU A 16 -5.90 28.18 9.37
N ALA A 17 -5.57 29.47 9.36
CA ALA A 17 -6.45 30.54 9.82
C ALA A 17 -7.66 30.76 8.88
N LEU A 18 -7.47 30.57 7.57
CA LEU A 18 -8.53 30.61 6.57
C LEU A 18 -9.54 29.45 6.72
N PHE A 19 -9.12 28.30 7.29
CA PHE A 19 -9.98 27.12 7.48
C PHE A 19 -10.60 26.98 8.87
N THR A 20 -10.26 27.83 9.84
CA THR A 20 -10.69 27.66 11.25
C THR A 20 -11.58 28.77 11.79
N THR A 21 -11.90 29.79 10.99
CA THR A 21 -12.86 30.83 11.37
C THR A 21 -14.21 30.53 10.71
N THR A 22 -15.29 30.55 11.50
CA THR A 22 -16.67 30.35 11.02
C THR A 22 -17.23 31.56 10.26
N HIS A 23 -16.37 32.48 9.84
CA HIS A 23 -16.71 33.67 9.09
C HIS A 23 -15.75 33.74 7.90
N ALA A 24 -16.29 33.65 6.68
CA ALA A 24 -15.53 33.92 5.47
C ALA A 24 -15.04 35.37 5.55
N LEU A 25 -13.72 35.57 5.48
CA LEU A 25 -13.14 36.91 5.39
C LEU A 25 -13.66 37.57 4.11
N THR A 26 -14.11 38.81 4.22
CA THR A 26 -14.46 39.59 3.04
C THR A 26 -13.20 39.93 2.23
N VAL A 27 -13.38 40.17 0.94
CA VAL A 27 -12.31 40.58 0.02
C VAL A 27 -11.54 41.79 0.55
N ALA A 28 -12.25 42.75 1.14
CA ALA A 28 -11.67 43.94 1.74
C ALA A 28 -10.76 43.61 2.93
N GLU A 29 -11.16 42.67 3.80
CA GLU A 29 -10.35 42.23 4.95
C GLU A 29 -9.09 41.47 4.50
N LEU A 30 -9.20 40.66 3.45
CA LEU A 30 -8.05 39.96 2.87
C LEU A 30 -7.03 40.94 2.26
N ARG A 31 -7.51 41.95 1.52
CA ARG A 31 -6.65 43.03 0.95
C ARG A 31 -5.94 43.81 2.05
N GLN A 32 -6.64 44.18 3.12
CA GLN A 32 -6.01 44.90 4.25
C GLN A 32 -4.93 44.05 4.93
N LEU A 33 -5.18 42.75 5.12
CA LEU A 33 -4.23 41.84 5.75
C LEU A 33 -2.95 41.64 4.90
N ILE A 34 -3.09 41.63 3.57
CA ILE A 34 -1.95 41.58 2.63
C ILE A 34 -1.15 42.89 2.68
N GLN A 35 -1.82 44.03 2.71
CA GLN A 35 -1.15 45.36 2.79
C GLN A 35 -0.39 45.53 4.11
N ASP A 36 -1.00 45.19 5.25
CA ASP A 36 -0.35 45.30 6.57
C ASP A 36 0.92 44.43 6.67
N ARG A 37 0.88 43.24 6.04
CA ARG A 37 2.03 42.33 5.96
C ARG A 37 3.15 42.87 5.07
N ARG A 38 2.82 43.55 3.96
CA ARG A 38 3.81 44.21 3.09
C ARG A 38 4.53 45.35 3.83
N SER A 39 3.80 46.16 4.58
CA SER A 39 4.38 47.21 5.43
C SER A 39 5.32 46.63 6.50
N SER A 40 4.92 45.51 7.11
CA SER A 40 5.73 44.79 8.11
C SER A 40 7.01 44.19 7.52
N ALA A 41 6.97 43.70 6.28
CA ALA A 41 8.13 43.13 5.58
C ALA A 41 9.12 44.22 5.13
N SER A 42 8.63 45.40 4.75
CA SER A 42 9.44 46.59 4.43
C SER A 42 10.23 47.08 5.65
N GLU A 43 9.60 47.11 6.83
CA GLU A 43 10.27 47.48 8.10
C GLU A 43 11.38 46.49 8.49
N TYR A 44 11.21 45.19 8.21
CA TYR A 44 12.22 44.18 8.49
C TYR A 44 13.39 44.18 7.48
N GLY A 45 13.17 44.70 6.27
CA GLY A 45 14.18 44.81 5.21
C GLY A 45 15.19 45.95 5.39
N SER A 46 14.86 46.97 6.19
CA SER A 46 15.74 48.13 6.43
C SER A 46 16.97 47.83 7.29
N GLN A 47 17.03 46.65 7.95
CA GLN A 47 18.15 46.22 8.80
C GLN A 47 19.14 45.24 8.14
N ARG A 48 19.04 44.98 6.83
CA ARG A 48 20.01 44.14 6.11
C ARG A 48 20.56 44.81 4.87
N THR A 49 21.73 45.42 5.00
CA THR A 49 22.58 45.79 3.88
C THR A 49 23.25 44.55 3.26
N GLN A 50 23.16 44.49 1.93
CA GLN A 50 23.98 43.71 0.99
C GLN A 50 23.86 42.17 0.99
N GLN A 51 22.85 41.65 0.29
CA GLN A 51 22.97 40.41 -0.50
C GLN A 51 21.95 40.42 -1.66
N GLN A 52 22.39 40.04 -2.86
CA GLN A 52 21.60 40.10 -4.10
C GLN A 52 20.30 39.26 -4.02
N PRO A 53 19.19 39.74 -4.62
CA PRO A 53 17.93 39.02 -4.63
C PRO A 53 18.05 37.73 -5.46
N THR A 54 17.47 36.64 -4.94
CA THR A 54 17.36 35.36 -5.68
C THR A 54 15.99 35.28 -6.34
N LYS A 55 15.94 34.70 -7.55
CA LYS A 55 14.75 34.53 -8.43
C LYS A 55 13.49 33.93 -7.77
N SER A 56 13.59 33.41 -6.54
CA SER A 56 12.44 32.89 -5.80
C SER A 56 11.61 33.99 -5.15
N PHE A 57 12.16 35.19 -4.93
CA PHE A 57 11.43 36.32 -4.32
C PHE A 57 10.50 36.99 -5.36
N ASP A 58 10.94 37.06 -6.61
CA ASP A 58 10.20 37.71 -7.72
C ASP A 58 8.85 37.04 -8.01
N VAL A 59 8.77 35.71 -7.89
CA VAL A 59 7.51 34.95 -8.13
C VAL A 59 6.44 35.24 -7.08
N PHE A 60 6.84 35.53 -5.83
CA PHE A 60 5.88 35.83 -4.75
C PHE A 60 5.31 37.24 -4.87
N ASP A 61 6.13 38.21 -5.27
CA ASP A 61 5.65 39.58 -5.50
C ASP A 61 4.76 39.65 -6.75
N GLU A 62 5.06 38.89 -7.82
CA GLU A 62 4.17 38.78 -8.99
C GLU A 62 2.80 38.17 -8.64
N LEU A 63 2.77 37.12 -7.80
CA LEU A 63 1.52 36.51 -7.33
C LEU A 63 0.71 37.45 -6.43
N ALA A 64 1.38 38.19 -5.55
CA ALA A 64 0.74 39.15 -4.65
C ALA A 64 0.19 40.36 -5.42
N ASP A 65 0.92 40.87 -6.41
CA ASP A 65 0.48 41.97 -7.26
C ASP A 65 -0.66 41.56 -8.20
N SER A 66 -0.65 40.31 -8.69
CA SER A 66 -1.76 39.75 -9.45
C SER A 66 -3.04 39.67 -8.61
N LEU A 67 -2.96 39.20 -7.36
CA LEU A 67 -4.10 39.13 -6.44
C LEU A 67 -4.63 40.50 -5.99
N LEU A 68 -3.76 41.51 -5.89
CA LEU A 68 -4.17 42.88 -5.50
C LEU A 68 -4.90 43.62 -6.63
N ASN A 69 -4.69 43.22 -7.89
CA ASN A 69 -5.25 43.89 -9.06
C ASN A 69 -6.50 43.21 -9.66
N MET A 70 -6.97 42.11 -9.08
CA MET A 70 -8.23 41.46 -9.49
C MET A 70 -9.44 42.27 -9.03
N ASN A 71 -10.42 42.48 -9.92
CA ASN A 71 -11.67 43.15 -9.59
C ASN A 71 -12.65 42.20 -8.85
N GLU A 72 -13.61 42.75 -8.10
CA GLU A 72 -14.59 41.95 -7.34
C GLU A 72 -15.37 40.97 -8.24
N ASP A 73 -15.69 41.37 -9.47
CA ASP A 73 -16.40 40.54 -10.45
C ASP A 73 -15.56 39.36 -11.02
N GLU A 74 -14.23 39.41 -10.94
CA GLU A 74 -13.33 38.35 -11.48
C GLU A 74 -13.10 37.21 -10.48
N MET A 75 -13.24 37.49 -9.18
CA MET A 75 -13.00 36.51 -8.13
C MET A 75 -14.22 35.60 -7.91
N GLU A 76 -15.43 36.12 -8.13
CA GLU A 76 -16.69 35.35 -8.07
C GLU A 76 -16.84 34.37 -9.25
N ASN A 77 -16.19 34.61 -10.40
CA ASN A 77 -16.18 33.71 -11.56
C ASN A 77 -15.00 32.71 -11.57
N SER A 78 -14.09 32.79 -10.58
CA SER A 78 -12.92 31.91 -10.49
C SER A 78 -13.18 30.57 -9.78
N GLU A 79 -14.39 30.38 -9.23
CA GLU A 79 -14.78 29.14 -8.55
C GLU A 79 -15.24 28.01 -9.50
N GLU A 80 -15.43 28.26 -10.80
CA GLU A 80 -15.98 27.23 -11.71
C GLU A 80 -15.17 26.86 -12.97
N ASN A 81 -14.03 27.45 -13.35
CA ASN A 81 -13.26 26.86 -14.46
C ASN A 81 -11.78 27.26 -14.63
N SER A 82 -11.00 26.23 -14.97
CA SER A 82 -9.69 26.23 -15.66
C SER A 82 -8.39 26.48 -14.86
N PHE A 83 -7.83 25.40 -14.29
CA PHE A 83 -6.37 25.24 -14.17
C PHE A 83 -5.88 23.82 -14.51
N PHE A 84 -6.74 22.97 -15.07
CA PHE A 84 -6.42 21.56 -15.38
C PHE A 84 -6.73 21.19 -16.83
N GLU A 85 -6.44 22.07 -17.79
CA GLU A 85 -6.53 21.75 -19.20
C GLU A 85 -5.58 22.66 -19.99
N ASN A 86 -4.29 22.32 -19.97
CA ASN A 86 -3.32 22.69 -21.03
C ASN A 86 -1.95 22.09 -20.69
N SER A 87 -1.79 20.77 -20.83
CA SER A 87 -0.47 20.11 -20.96
C SER A 87 -0.54 18.74 -21.64
N VAL A 88 -1.65 18.33 -22.24
CA VAL A 88 -1.75 17.03 -22.93
C VAL A 88 -2.01 17.31 -24.40
N GLU A 89 -0.94 17.41 -25.18
CA GLU A 89 -0.86 16.94 -26.58
C GLU A 89 0.55 17.19 -27.14
N GLU A 90 1.46 16.23 -26.94
CA GLU A 90 2.40 15.70 -27.95
C GLU A 90 3.35 14.67 -27.30
N SER A 91 3.00 13.38 -27.42
CA SER A 91 3.93 12.31 -27.80
C SER A 91 3.19 10.96 -27.79
N SER A 92 2.48 10.70 -28.88
CA SER A 92 2.01 9.38 -29.25
C SER A 92 3.20 8.48 -29.60
N ASN A 93 3.57 7.56 -28.70
CA ASN A 93 4.18 6.24 -28.97
C ASN A 93 4.73 5.60 -27.67
N ILE A 94 3.84 5.30 -26.72
CA ILE A 94 4.14 4.33 -25.67
C ILE A 94 3.18 3.16 -25.84
N GLU A 95 3.67 2.04 -26.38
CA GLU A 95 3.00 0.76 -26.17
C GLU A 95 2.85 0.53 -24.66
N PRO A 96 1.65 0.18 -24.15
CA PRO A 96 1.47 0.10 -22.72
C PRO A 96 2.20 -1.14 -22.19
N LEU A 97 3.29 -0.89 -21.47
CA LEU A 97 3.87 -1.80 -20.48
C LEU A 97 2.79 -2.12 -19.42
N SER A 98 1.91 -3.05 -19.76
CA SER A 98 0.92 -3.66 -18.89
C SER A 98 1.30 -5.11 -18.60
N ASP A 99 2.51 -5.31 -18.09
CA ASP A 99 2.83 -6.53 -17.34
C ASP A 99 2.27 -6.35 -15.91
N ALA A 100 0.94 -6.41 -15.83
CA ALA A 100 0.16 -6.22 -14.63
C ALA A 100 0.61 -7.19 -13.52
N MET A 101 1.17 -6.60 -12.47
CA MET A 101 1.35 -7.21 -11.16
C MET A 101 -0.04 -7.62 -10.61
N TRP A 102 -0.11 -8.64 -9.75
CA TRP A 102 -1.26 -9.06 -8.89
C TRP A 102 -2.09 -10.29 -9.31
N PRO A 103 -2.74 -10.98 -8.33
CA PRO A 103 -3.89 -11.84 -8.58
C PRO A 103 -4.98 -11.05 -9.29
N GLU A 104 -5.01 -11.20 -10.61
CA GLU A 104 -6.04 -10.65 -11.45
C GLU A 104 -7.12 -11.70 -11.68
N THR A 105 -8.39 -11.32 -11.52
CA THR A 105 -9.48 -12.18 -11.97
C THR A 105 -9.48 -12.19 -13.48
N ARG A 106 -9.26 -13.36 -14.07
CA ARG A 106 -9.38 -13.61 -15.50
C ARG A 106 -10.37 -14.73 -15.75
N CYS A 107 -10.76 -14.89 -17.00
CA CYS A 107 -11.71 -15.92 -17.40
C CYS A 107 -11.09 -16.76 -18.50
N THR A 108 -11.38 -18.05 -18.53
CA THR A 108 -10.87 -18.90 -19.61
C THR A 108 -11.49 -18.49 -20.95
N ASN A 109 -10.64 -18.40 -21.97
CA ASN A 109 -11.00 -18.10 -23.35
C ASN A 109 -10.76 -19.36 -24.21
N VAL A 110 -11.61 -20.37 -24.01
CA VAL A 110 -11.58 -21.66 -24.71
C VAL A 110 -12.99 -22.08 -25.09
N GLN A 111 -13.15 -22.86 -26.17
CA GLN A 111 -14.44 -23.44 -26.56
C GLN A 111 -14.72 -24.79 -25.88
N GLY A 112 -13.69 -25.44 -25.33
CA GLY A 112 -13.78 -26.73 -24.65
C GLY A 112 -13.14 -26.69 -23.27
N ALA A 113 -12.14 -27.54 -23.04
CA ALA A 113 -11.44 -27.64 -21.77
C ALA A 113 -10.04 -27.00 -21.82
N LEU A 114 -9.71 -26.16 -20.84
CA LEU A 114 -8.36 -25.66 -20.59
C LEU A 114 -7.67 -26.54 -19.54
N ASN A 115 -6.51 -27.11 -19.89
CA ASN A 115 -5.72 -27.93 -18.98
C ASN A 115 -5.04 -27.06 -17.90
N VAL A 116 -5.25 -27.42 -16.64
CA VAL A 116 -4.46 -26.95 -15.50
C VAL A 116 -3.35 -27.96 -15.26
N ARG A 117 -2.11 -27.50 -15.17
CA ARG A 117 -0.91 -28.32 -15.10
C ARG A 117 -0.12 -28.11 -13.81
N SER A 118 0.66 -29.11 -13.42
CA SER A 118 1.44 -29.11 -12.18
C SER A 118 2.60 -28.11 -12.16
N SER A 119 3.10 -27.69 -13.34
CA SER A 119 4.18 -26.71 -13.51
C SER A 119 3.95 -25.88 -14.80
N PRO A 120 4.66 -24.75 -14.99
CA PRO A 120 4.48 -23.86 -16.15
C PRO A 120 5.12 -24.44 -17.42
N SER A 121 4.61 -25.59 -17.88
CA SER A 121 5.12 -26.29 -19.05
C SER A 121 4.00 -27.08 -19.75
N PRO A 122 3.97 -27.14 -21.08
CA PRO A 122 3.03 -27.97 -21.81
C PRO A 122 3.24 -29.47 -21.59
N SER A 123 4.42 -29.89 -21.13
CA SER A 123 4.73 -31.30 -20.82
C SER A 123 4.40 -31.71 -19.38
N ALA A 124 4.03 -30.76 -18.52
CA ALA A 124 3.71 -31.05 -17.13
C ALA A 124 2.37 -31.79 -16.98
N SER A 125 2.25 -32.64 -15.95
CA SER A 125 1.05 -33.43 -15.69
C SER A 125 -0.20 -32.56 -15.56
N ILE A 126 -1.30 -32.98 -16.18
CA ILE A 126 -2.60 -32.32 -16.05
C ILE A 126 -3.18 -32.68 -14.69
N VAL A 127 -3.53 -31.67 -13.89
CA VAL A 127 -4.09 -31.84 -12.54
C VAL A 127 -5.61 -31.66 -12.51
N LYS A 128 -6.17 -30.86 -13.42
CA LYS A 128 -7.61 -30.71 -13.68
C LYS A 128 -7.85 -29.97 -15.00
N THR A 129 -9.11 -29.84 -15.39
CA THR A 129 -9.53 -29.00 -16.51
C THR A 129 -10.47 -27.89 -16.05
N LEU A 130 -10.51 -26.79 -16.82
CA LEU A 130 -11.45 -25.68 -16.66
C LEU A 130 -12.30 -25.57 -17.91
N GLY A 131 -13.60 -25.32 -17.78
CA GLY A 131 -14.48 -25.10 -18.93
C GLY A 131 -14.32 -23.71 -19.53
N PRO A 132 -15.13 -23.35 -20.55
CA PRO A 132 -15.25 -21.99 -21.06
C PRO A 132 -15.71 -21.00 -19.98
N GLU A 133 -15.33 -19.72 -20.10
CA GLU A 133 -15.74 -18.62 -19.19
C GLU A 133 -15.47 -18.85 -17.70
N THR A 134 -14.64 -19.84 -17.34
CA THR A 134 -14.37 -20.17 -15.95
C THR A 134 -13.50 -19.09 -15.34
N GLN A 135 -14.01 -18.46 -14.28
CA GLN A 135 -13.29 -17.45 -13.53
C GLN A 135 -12.09 -18.09 -12.80
N VAL A 136 -10.92 -17.50 -12.97
CA VAL A 136 -9.67 -17.89 -12.31
C VAL A 136 -8.98 -16.67 -11.73
N THR A 137 -8.32 -16.86 -10.59
CA THR A 137 -7.46 -15.83 -10.00
C THR A 137 -6.03 -16.09 -10.46
N VAL A 138 -5.42 -15.13 -11.17
CA VAL A 138 -4.08 -15.25 -11.75
C VAL A 138 -3.03 -14.68 -10.81
N TYR A 139 -2.50 -15.50 -9.91
CA TYR A 139 -1.55 -15.08 -8.88
C TYR A 139 -0.19 -14.61 -9.42
N GLN A 140 0.20 -15.11 -10.59
CA GLN A 140 1.49 -14.81 -11.22
C GLN A 140 1.42 -15.19 -12.71
N VAL A 141 2.17 -14.50 -13.56
CA VAL A 141 2.54 -14.97 -14.90
C VAL A 141 4.04 -15.28 -14.92
N ALA A 142 4.40 -16.49 -15.35
CA ALA A 142 5.78 -16.94 -15.55
C ALA A 142 6.06 -17.13 -17.04
N ASN A 143 7.27 -16.79 -17.47
CA ASN A 143 7.77 -17.13 -18.81
C ASN A 143 8.42 -18.51 -18.72
N ALA A 144 7.96 -19.45 -19.55
CA ALA A 144 8.59 -20.75 -19.72
C ALA A 144 9.81 -20.64 -20.65
N ALA A 145 10.66 -21.67 -20.65
CA ALA A 145 11.88 -21.72 -21.45
C ALA A 145 11.64 -21.63 -22.98
N ASP A 146 10.43 -21.97 -23.42
CA ASP A 146 9.95 -21.88 -24.80
C ASP A 146 9.34 -20.52 -25.15
N GLY A 147 9.39 -19.54 -24.24
CA GLY A 147 8.78 -18.22 -24.41
C GLY A 147 7.28 -18.18 -24.11
N SER A 148 6.64 -19.30 -23.79
CA SER A 148 5.22 -19.34 -23.44
C SER A 148 4.96 -18.67 -22.10
N LYS A 149 3.91 -17.84 -22.02
CA LYS A 149 3.43 -17.26 -20.75
C LYS A 149 2.48 -18.23 -20.04
N TRP A 150 2.74 -18.50 -18.76
CA TRP A 150 1.97 -19.38 -17.90
C TRP A 150 1.44 -18.64 -16.68
N ALA A 151 0.13 -18.67 -16.48
CA ALA A 151 -0.54 -18.10 -15.33
C ALA A 151 -0.66 -19.13 -14.21
N ARG A 152 -0.19 -18.80 -13.01
CA ARG A 152 -0.45 -19.58 -11.80
C ARG A 152 -1.84 -19.25 -11.29
N VAL A 153 -2.70 -20.26 -11.19
CA VAL A 153 -4.10 -20.15 -10.74
C VAL A 153 -4.36 -20.86 -9.41
N GLY A 154 -3.30 -21.35 -8.76
CA GLY A 154 -3.27 -21.93 -7.43
C GLY A 154 -1.94 -22.65 -7.17
N SER A 155 -1.74 -23.19 -5.97
CA SER A 155 -0.57 -24.04 -5.69
C SER A 155 -0.55 -25.27 -6.62
N GLY A 156 0.58 -25.47 -7.31
CA GLY A 156 0.76 -26.54 -8.31
C GLY A 156 -0.24 -26.49 -9.47
N GLN A 157 -0.79 -25.31 -9.78
CA GLN A 157 -1.83 -25.15 -10.79
C GLN A 157 -1.47 -24.02 -11.74
N TRP A 158 -1.11 -24.40 -12.96
CA TRP A 158 -0.68 -23.50 -14.02
C TRP A 158 -1.55 -23.68 -15.26
N VAL A 159 -1.95 -22.57 -15.87
CA VAL A 159 -2.63 -22.56 -17.16
C VAL A 159 -1.85 -21.69 -18.12
N SER A 160 -1.91 -21.97 -19.42
CA SER A 160 -1.29 -21.06 -20.39
C SER A 160 -2.06 -19.74 -20.40
N ALA A 161 -1.35 -18.63 -20.20
CA ALA A 161 -1.94 -17.30 -20.08
C ALA A 161 -2.59 -16.83 -21.39
N LYS A 162 -2.22 -17.44 -22.52
CA LYS A 162 -2.85 -17.22 -23.84
C LYS A 162 -4.34 -17.53 -23.83
N PHE A 163 -4.79 -18.45 -22.97
CA PHE A 163 -6.18 -18.87 -22.87
C PHE A 163 -6.95 -18.15 -21.77
N LEU A 164 -6.46 -16.99 -21.32
CA LEU A 164 -7.12 -16.17 -20.33
C LEU A 164 -7.50 -14.82 -20.94
N LYS A 165 -8.68 -14.32 -20.60
CA LYS A 165 -9.19 -12.99 -20.96
C LYS A 165 -9.60 -12.19 -19.73
N MET A 166 -9.72 -10.88 -19.91
CA MET A 166 -9.92 -9.93 -18.83
C MET A 166 -11.33 -9.87 -18.23
N SER A 167 -12.37 -10.25 -18.97
CA SER A 167 -13.75 -10.18 -18.53
C SER A 167 -14.49 -11.49 -18.77
N CYS A 168 -15.30 -11.89 -17.78
CA CYS A 168 -16.24 -13.01 -17.89
C CYS A 168 -17.54 -12.48 -18.51
N ALA A 169 -18.17 -13.28 -19.37
CA ALA A 169 -19.44 -12.87 -19.98
C ALA A 169 -20.65 -12.97 -19.03
N ASN A 170 -20.56 -13.53 -17.82
CA ASN A 170 -21.67 -13.60 -16.86
C ASN A 170 -21.20 -13.80 -15.40
N SER A 171 -21.85 -13.12 -14.47
CA SER A 171 -21.58 -13.07 -13.02
C SER A 171 -21.97 -14.34 -12.26
N GLN A 172 -21.12 -14.79 -11.32
CA GLN A 172 -21.42 -15.18 -9.91
C GLN A 172 -20.21 -15.95 -9.31
N PRO A 173 -19.72 -15.60 -8.09
CA PRO A 173 -18.63 -16.34 -7.46
C PRO A 173 -19.15 -17.68 -6.93
N THR A 174 -18.67 -18.79 -7.49
CA THR A 174 -18.98 -20.14 -6.98
C THR A 174 -18.03 -20.52 -5.84
N LYS A 175 -18.63 -20.83 -4.69
CA LYS A 175 -18.01 -21.33 -3.46
C LYS A 175 -17.10 -22.55 -3.72
N PRO A 176 -15.83 -22.59 -3.27
CA PRO A 176 -14.97 -23.76 -3.46
C PRO A 176 -15.42 -24.93 -2.56
N PRO A 177 -15.34 -26.18 -3.05
CA PRO A 177 -15.72 -27.36 -2.29
C PRO A 177 -14.70 -27.71 -1.20
N SER A 178 -15.24 -28.11 -0.04
CA SER A 178 -14.52 -28.61 1.14
C SER A 178 -13.88 -29.97 0.85
N SER A 179 -12.55 -30.05 0.89
CA SER A 179 -11.83 -31.31 1.07
C SER A 179 -10.69 -31.15 2.08
N THR A 180 -10.71 -32.05 3.06
CA THR A 180 -9.95 -32.05 4.30
C THR A 180 -8.50 -32.46 4.06
N ASN A 181 -7.64 -31.47 3.85
CA ASN A 181 -6.19 -31.59 4.00
C ASN A 181 -5.72 -30.31 4.70
N SER A 182 -5.44 -30.36 6.01
CA SER A 182 -5.13 -29.17 6.82
C SER A 182 -3.96 -28.34 6.26
N ASN A 183 -2.98 -28.97 5.60
CA ASN A 183 -1.89 -28.28 4.89
C ASN A 183 -2.31 -27.62 3.57
N MET A 184 -3.25 -28.22 2.81
CA MET A 184 -3.82 -27.57 1.62
C MET A 184 -4.79 -26.45 2.02
N ASP A 185 -5.53 -26.62 3.12
CA ASP A 185 -6.41 -25.60 3.69
C ASP A 185 -5.60 -24.37 4.12
N ASN A 186 -4.51 -24.56 4.87
CA ASN A 186 -3.64 -23.46 5.28
C ASN A 186 -2.97 -22.75 4.11
N THR A 187 -2.58 -23.48 3.06
CA THR A 187 -2.05 -22.85 1.83
C THR A 187 -3.09 -21.96 1.16
N LYS A 188 -4.34 -22.42 1.02
CA LYS A 188 -5.42 -21.62 0.41
C LYS A 188 -5.76 -20.38 1.25
N LYS A 189 -5.89 -20.54 2.58
CA LYS A 189 -6.13 -19.42 3.51
C LYS A 189 -5.00 -18.40 3.46
N ALA A 190 -3.75 -18.87 3.39
CA ALA A 190 -2.59 -18.02 3.24
C ALA A 190 -2.61 -17.24 1.91
N GLU A 191 -2.93 -17.89 0.79
CA GLU A 191 -3.06 -17.24 -0.51
C GLU A 191 -4.13 -16.12 -0.47
N GLU A 192 -5.29 -16.39 0.14
CA GLU A 192 -6.36 -15.42 0.31
C GLU A 192 -5.96 -14.25 1.23
N ALA A 193 -5.38 -14.54 2.40
CA ALA A 193 -4.92 -13.52 3.34
C ALA A 193 -3.82 -12.63 2.75
N LEU A 194 -2.87 -13.22 2.02
CA LEU A 194 -1.79 -12.47 1.37
C LEU A 194 -2.30 -11.50 0.30
N ALA A 195 -3.38 -11.84 -0.40
CA ALA A 195 -4.00 -10.92 -1.36
C ALA A 195 -4.49 -9.64 -0.66
N GLN A 196 -5.13 -9.79 0.50
CA GLN A 196 -5.62 -8.66 1.31
C GLN A 196 -4.47 -7.88 1.97
N ILE A 197 -3.48 -8.59 2.55
CA ILE A 197 -2.30 -7.99 3.18
C ILE A 197 -1.56 -7.14 2.16
N PHE A 198 -1.14 -7.72 1.03
CA PHE A 198 -0.39 -6.97 0.02
C PHE A 198 -1.22 -5.87 -0.65
N GLY A 199 -2.55 -6.01 -0.76
CA GLY A 199 -3.41 -4.92 -1.22
C GLY A 199 -3.40 -3.70 -0.29
N SER A 200 -3.03 -3.89 0.98
CA SER A 200 -2.88 -2.84 1.99
C SER A 200 -1.41 -2.41 2.18
N GLU A 201 -0.45 -3.17 1.69
CA GLU A 201 0.98 -2.84 1.79
C GLU A 201 1.39 -1.84 0.71
N GLY A 202 2.01 -0.74 1.15
CA GLY A 202 2.53 0.28 0.25
C GLY A 202 3.78 -0.16 -0.50
N LYS A 203 4.22 0.73 -1.41
CA LYS A 203 5.59 0.71 -1.96
C LYS A 203 6.62 0.84 -0.83
N CYS A 204 7.90 0.75 -1.17
CA CYS A 204 8.97 1.02 -0.21
C CYS A 204 8.82 2.39 0.46
N GLN A 205 9.04 2.44 1.78
CA GLN A 205 9.08 3.66 2.59
C GLN A 205 10.33 3.67 3.47
N ASN A 206 10.89 4.85 3.75
CA ASN A 206 12.13 5.05 4.53
C ASN A 206 11.97 6.11 5.63
N TRP A 207 10.78 6.23 6.21
CA TRP A 207 10.53 7.23 7.24
C TRP A 207 11.47 7.04 8.43
N ALA A 208 12.27 8.05 8.75
CA ALA A 208 13.25 8.00 9.85
C ALA A 208 12.60 7.86 11.23
N PHE A 209 11.31 8.22 11.36
CA PHE A 209 10.54 8.09 12.60
C PHE A 209 9.93 6.70 12.78
N ASP A 210 9.93 5.87 11.74
CA ASP A 210 9.57 4.46 11.84
C ASP A 210 10.80 3.67 12.30
N SER A 211 10.75 3.20 13.55
CA SER A 211 11.82 2.40 14.13
C SER A 211 12.08 1.10 13.36
N GLY A 212 11.08 0.57 12.63
CA GLY A 212 11.25 -0.60 11.78
C GLY A 212 12.26 -0.38 10.67
N ASN A 213 12.43 0.85 10.19
CA ASN A 213 13.43 1.20 9.18
C ASN A 213 14.86 1.25 9.74
N SER A 214 15.06 1.35 11.06
CA SER A 214 16.40 1.43 11.63
C SER A 214 17.02 0.04 11.73
N PHE A 215 18.15 -0.17 11.05
CA PHE A 215 18.89 -1.43 11.15
C PHE A 215 20.40 -1.17 11.10
N GLN A 216 21.09 -1.66 12.14
CA GLN A 216 22.55 -1.52 12.30
C GLN A 216 23.04 -0.06 12.15
N GLY A 217 22.34 0.88 12.78
CA GLY A 217 22.74 2.29 12.79
C GLY A 217 22.37 3.08 11.53
N LYS A 218 21.71 2.47 10.55
CA LYS A 218 21.25 3.14 9.32
C LYS A 218 19.74 3.02 9.15
N ILE A 219 19.10 4.09 8.66
CA ILE A 219 17.71 4.05 8.20
C ILE A 219 17.68 3.42 6.81
N GLY A 220 17.05 2.25 6.72
CA GLY A 220 16.76 1.51 5.48
C GLY A 220 15.34 1.76 4.98
N TYR A 221 14.85 0.84 4.16
CA TYR A 221 13.50 0.89 3.60
C TYR A 221 12.70 -0.34 4.02
N THR A 222 11.47 -0.12 4.48
CA THR A 222 10.46 -1.17 4.57
C THR A 222 9.75 -1.26 3.24
N CYS A 223 9.80 -2.42 2.61
CA CYS A 223 9.21 -2.64 1.28
C CYS A 223 8.14 -3.73 1.35
N MET A 224 6.92 -3.41 0.89
CA MET A 224 5.76 -4.31 1.00
C MET A 224 5.54 -4.85 2.42
N GLY A 225 5.83 -4.06 3.45
CA GLY A 225 5.72 -4.42 4.87
C GLY A 225 6.92 -5.19 5.44
N VAL A 226 7.92 -5.55 4.63
CA VAL A 226 9.13 -6.23 5.12
C VAL A 226 10.18 -5.20 5.51
N ILE A 227 10.52 -5.17 6.80
CA ILE A 227 11.53 -4.25 7.34
C ILE A 227 12.97 -4.67 6.96
N PRO A 228 13.95 -3.75 7.00
CA PRO A 228 15.36 -4.05 6.66
C PRO A 228 15.97 -5.23 7.43
N ALA A 229 15.69 -5.33 8.73
CA ALA A 229 16.23 -6.40 9.57
C ALA A 229 15.76 -7.79 9.08
N GLU A 230 14.46 -7.93 8.81
CA GLU A 230 13.87 -9.19 8.35
C GLU A 230 14.40 -9.59 6.97
N CYS A 231 14.47 -8.63 6.05
CA CYS A 231 14.98 -8.89 4.71
C CYS A 231 16.45 -9.34 4.74
N TRP A 232 17.29 -8.66 5.54
CA TRP A 232 18.71 -9.01 5.67
C TRP A 232 18.92 -10.34 6.39
N ASN A 233 18.22 -10.59 7.50
CA ASN A 233 18.37 -11.83 8.26
C ASN A 233 17.97 -13.07 7.44
N ASN A 234 17.04 -12.89 6.49
CA ASN A 234 16.58 -13.96 5.59
C ASN A 234 17.26 -13.94 4.20
N ARG A 235 18.32 -13.16 4.01
CA ARG A 235 19.00 -12.97 2.71
C ARG A 235 19.61 -14.23 2.09
N ASN A 236 20.04 -15.19 2.92
CA ASN A 236 20.65 -16.44 2.45
C ASN A 236 19.62 -17.57 2.27
N GLY A 237 18.36 -17.35 2.69
CA GLY A 237 17.27 -18.30 2.55
C GLY A 237 16.19 -17.72 1.64
N ILE A 238 15.16 -17.13 2.25
CA ILE A 238 13.98 -16.62 1.55
C ILE A 238 14.34 -15.60 0.47
N PHE A 239 15.27 -14.68 0.73
CA PHE A 239 15.68 -13.64 -0.24
C PHE A 239 16.95 -13.99 -1.03
N ALA A 240 17.44 -15.25 -0.97
CA ALA A 240 18.64 -15.68 -1.70
C ALA A 240 18.60 -15.39 -3.22
N PRO A 241 17.47 -15.54 -3.93
CA PRO A 241 17.39 -15.21 -5.36
C PRO A 241 17.72 -13.75 -5.70
N LEU A 242 17.63 -12.85 -4.72
CA LEU A 242 17.84 -11.40 -4.90
C LEU A 242 19.17 -10.90 -4.34
N LEU A 243 19.98 -11.79 -3.74
CA LEU A 243 21.24 -11.42 -3.09
C LEU A 243 22.36 -11.08 -4.09
N GLY A 244 22.35 -11.69 -5.27
CA GLY A 244 23.46 -11.63 -6.22
C GLY A 244 23.83 -10.19 -6.63
N GLY A 245 25.05 -9.78 -6.35
CA GLY A 245 25.57 -8.45 -6.72
C GLY A 245 25.32 -7.34 -5.69
N PHE A 246 24.68 -7.64 -4.55
CA PHE A 246 24.56 -6.68 -3.46
C PHE A 246 25.91 -6.47 -2.76
N LYS A 247 26.34 -5.21 -2.64
CA LYS A 247 27.57 -4.80 -1.92
C LYS A 247 27.34 -3.67 -0.91
N GLY A 248 26.07 -3.32 -0.67
CA GLY A 248 25.68 -2.17 0.15
C GLY A 248 25.62 -2.47 1.65
N HIS A 249 25.19 -1.47 2.41
CA HIS A 249 24.95 -1.64 3.84
C HIS A 249 23.73 -2.56 4.07
N PRO A 250 23.72 -3.45 5.08
CA PRO A 250 22.61 -4.38 5.34
C PRO A 250 21.20 -3.74 5.33
N ALA A 251 21.07 -2.53 5.86
CA ALA A 251 19.81 -1.77 5.85
C ALA A 251 19.26 -1.44 4.44
N ASP A 252 20.12 -1.40 3.42
CA ASP A 252 19.73 -1.08 2.03
C ASP A 252 19.30 -2.32 1.24
N PHE A 253 19.57 -3.53 1.76
CA PHE A 253 19.34 -4.77 1.02
C PHE A 253 17.86 -4.93 0.64
N CYS A 254 16.96 -4.54 1.53
CA CYS A 254 15.53 -4.63 1.31
C CYS A 254 15.08 -3.83 0.08
N LYS A 255 15.55 -2.58 -0.03
CA LYS A 255 15.29 -1.71 -1.18
C LYS A 255 15.94 -2.25 -2.45
N TYR A 256 17.19 -2.67 -2.35
CA TYR A 256 17.92 -3.26 -3.46
C TYR A 256 17.20 -4.48 -4.05
N ALA A 257 16.79 -5.42 -3.19
CA ALA A 257 16.10 -6.63 -3.58
C ALA A 257 14.74 -6.32 -4.23
N TYR A 258 14.00 -5.36 -3.66
CA TYR A 258 12.75 -4.87 -4.22
C TYR A 258 12.94 -4.28 -5.63
N ASP A 259 13.89 -3.36 -5.80
CA ASP A 259 14.13 -2.67 -7.07
C ASP A 259 14.64 -3.62 -8.15
N ARG A 260 15.45 -4.61 -7.76
CA ARG A 260 16.02 -5.59 -8.68
C ARG A 260 14.94 -6.42 -9.38
N ASN A 261 13.96 -6.92 -8.62
CA ASN A 261 12.85 -7.69 -9.17
C ASN A 261 11.69 -7.72 -8.19
N GLN A 262 10.72 -6.81 -8.37
CA GLN A 262 9.56 -6.67 -7.48
C GLN A 262 8.70 -7.93 -7.42
N VAL A 263 8.61 -8.70 -8.52
CA VAL A 263 7.83 -9.94 -8.59
C VAL A 263 8.44 -11.01 -7.69
N VAL A 264 9.74 -11.25 -7.84
CA VAL A 264 10.47 -12.22 -7.00
C VAL A 264 10.52 -11.74 -5.55
N TYR A 265 10.72 -10.44 -5.32
CA TYR A 265 10.70 -9.87 -3.97
C TYR A 265 9.38 -10.13 -3.25
N LYS A 266 8.25 -9.93 -3.94
CA LYS A 266 6.93 -10.20 -3.38
C LYS A 266 6.72 -11.69 -3.08
N GLN A 267 7.28 -12.60 -3.88
CA GLN A 267 7.27 -14.04 -3.58
C GLN A 267 8.08 -14.35 -2.32
N CYS A 268 9.26 -13.75 -2.17
CA CYS A 268 10.06 -13.84 -0.95
C CYS A 268 9.29 -13.28 0.26
N ALA A 269 8.64 -12.12 0.14
CA ALA A 269 7.82 -11.55 1.20
C ALA A 269 6.63 -12.46 1.57
N ALA A 270 5.97 -13.07 0.59
CA ALA A 270 4.89 -14.02 0.83
C ALA A 270 5.37 -15.27 1.60
N GLN A 271 6.56 -15.79 1.24
CA GLN A 271 7.19 -16.89 1.95
C GLN A 271 7.58 -16.48 3.38
N LEU A 272 8.11 -15.27 3.58
CA LEU A 272 8.41 -14.72 4.89
C LEU A 272 7.14 -14.64 5.76
N TYR A 273 6.07 -14.06 5.25
CA TYR A 273 4.80 -13.93 5.99
C TYR A 273 4.22 -15.28 6.37
N THR A 274 4.21 -16.23 5.45
CA THR A 274 3.66 -17.56 5.73
C THR A 274 4.50 -18.34 6.75
N GLN A 275 5.83 -18.31 6.63
CA GLN A 275 6.73 -19.12 7.46
C GLN A 275 7.01 -18.48 8.83
N ILE A 276 7.22 -17.16 8.86
CA ILE A 276 7.70 -16.46 10.05
C ILE A 276 6.56 -15.79 10.81
N TYR A 277 5.47 -15.42 10.13
CA TYR A 277 4.37 -14.68 10.74
C TYR A 277 3.13 -15.51 11.01
N PHE A 278 2.58 -16.21 10.02
CA PHE A 278 1.24 -16.81 10.17
C PHE A 278 1.25 -17.99 11.14
N GLY A 279 2.17 -18.94 10.95
CA GLY A 279 2.32 -20.09 11.83
C GLY A 279 2.73 -19.67 13.24
N PRO A 280 3.88 -19.00 13.41
CA PRO A 280 4.30 -18.51 14.72
C PRO A 280 3.31 -17.53 15.35
N GLY A 281 2.46 -16.84 14.58
CA GLY A 281 1.40 -15.96 15.07
C GLY A 281 0.14 -16.67 15.58
N GLY A 282 0.09 -18.01 15.52
CA GLY A 282 -1.05 -18.81 15.98
C GLY A 282 -2.21 -18.88 14.99
N CYS A 283 -2.03 -18.43 13.74
CA CYS A 283 -3.13 -18.26 12.80
C CYS A 283 -3.55 -19.57 12.11
N ASN A 284 -2.67 -20.56 12.01
CA ASN A 284 -2.89 -21.78 11.22
C ASN A 284 -4.16 -22.57 11.59
N GLN A 285 -4.55 -22.54 12.86
CA GLN A 285 -5.74 -23.28 13.33
C GLN A 285 -7.04 -22.49 13.15
N LEU A 286 -6.96 -21.23 12.73
CA LEU A 286 -8.13 -20.38 12.57
C LEU A 286 -8.79 -20.65 11.20
N PRO A 287 -10.13 -20.63 11.13
CA PRO A 287 -10.85 -20.56 9.86
C PRO A 287 -10.78 -19.14 9.28
N MET A 288 -11.10 -18.98 8.00
CA MET A 288 -11.44 -17.67 7.45
C MET A 288 -12.80 -17.20 8.00
N PRO A 289 -13.01 -15.89 8.22
CA PRO A 289 -12.09 -14.78 7.98
C PRO A 289 -11.09 -14.52 9.12
N ALA A 290 -11.15 -15.27 10.25
CA ALA A 290 -10.29 -15.05 11.41
C ALA A 290 -8.80 -15.29 11.13
N PHE A 291 -8.47 -16.24 10.25
CA PHE A 291 -7.11 -16.47 9.79
C PHE A 291 -6.51 -15.22 9.16
N TYR A 292 -7.23 -14.54 8.25
CA TYR A 292 -6.74 -13.31 7.63
C TYR A 292 -6.51 -12.21 8.66
N VAL A 293 -7.47 -11.97 9.57
CA VAL A 293 -7.32 -10.96 10.61
C VAL A 293 -6.11 -11.24 11.50
N CYS A 294 -5.93 -12.49 11.93
CA CYS A 294 -4.75 -12.92 12.68
C CYS A 294 -3.45 -12.70 11.90
N ALA A 295 -3.41 -13.13 10.64
CA ALA A 295 -2.26 -13.02 9.76
C ALA A 295 -1.84 -11.56 9.55
N ASP A 296 -2.80 -10.68 9.32
CA ASP A 296 -2.56 -9.25 9.14
C ASP A 296 -2.09 -8.58 10.44
N ILE A 297 -2.62 -8.99 11.60
CA ILE A 297 -2.10 -8.54 12.91
C ILE A 297 -0.67 -9.02 13.12
N ALA A 298 -0.37 -10.27 12.81
CA ALA A 298 0.96 -10.84 12.97
C ALA A 298 1.99 -10.05 12.15
N VAL A 299 1.69 -9.75 10.88
CA VAL A 299 2.57 -8.97 9.99
C VAL A 299 2.76 -7.54 10.50
N ASN A 300 1.71 -6.87 10.97
CA ASN A 300 1.77 -5.44 11.31
C ASN A 300 2.19 -5.14 12.76
N SER A 301 2.03 -6.09 13.67
CA SER A 301 2.25 -5.87 15.11
C SER A 301 2.97 -7.02 15.80
N GLY A 302 3.45 -7.97 15.01
CA GLY A 302 4.27 -9.09 15.46
C GLY A 302 3.44 -10.30 15.89
N THR A 303 4.08 -11.46 15.78
CA THR A 303 3.48 -12.78 16.10
C THR A 303 3.12 -12.94 17.56
N GLY A 304 3.84 -12.25 18.46
CA GLY A 304 3.51 -12.21 19.88
C GLY A 304 2.16 -11.55 20.13
N ARG A 305 1.86 -10.47 19.40
CA ARG A 305 0.61 -9.73 19.55
C ARG A 305 -0.60 -10.52 19.05
N SER A 306 -0.49 -11.14 17.87
CA SER A 306 -1.58 -11.98 17.35
C SER A 306 -1.89 -13.14 18.29
N LYS A 307 -0.86 -13.83 18.81
CA LYS A 307 -1.03 -14.90 19.81
C LYS A 307 -1.64 -14.39 21.11
N GLN A 308 -1.19 -13.23 21.60
CA GLN A 308 -1.74 -12.62 22.80
C GLN A 308 -3.25 -12.41 22.68
N TYR A 309 -3.73 -11.82 21.58
CA TYR A 309 -5.17 -11.60 21.42
C TYR A 309 -5.97 -12.89 21.31
N ILE A 310 -5.45 -13.91 20.61
CA ILE A 310 -6.10 -15.22 20.56
C ILE A 310 -6.26 -15.78 21.98
N ASN A 311 -5.21 -15.70 22.80
CA ASN A 311 -5.23 -16.19 24.18
C ASN A 311 -6.18 -15.37 25.08
N GLU A 312 -6.19 -14.05 24.96
CA GLU A 312 -7.09 -13.16 25.71
C GLU A 312 -8.57 -13.38 25.36
N LEU A 313 -8.85 -13.88 24.14
CA LEU A 313 -10.19 -14.27 23.70
C LEU A 313 -10.53 -15.73 24.08
N GLY A 314 -9.65 -16.39 24.83
CA GLY A 314 -9.86 -17.77 25.28
C GLY A 314 -9.57 -18.82 24.22
N GLY A 315 -8.89 -18.50 23.12
CA GLY A 315 -8.59 -19.44 22.05
C GLY A 315 -9.73 -19.66 21.05
N TYR A 316 -9.45 -20.39 19.96
CA TYR A 316 -10.47 -20.81 19.01
C TYR A 316 -10.93 -22.24 19.28
N HIS A 317 -12.20 -22.39 19.66
CA HIS A 317 -12.82 -23.64 20.08
C HIS A 317 -14.07 -23.97 19.24
N GLY A 318 -14.10 -23.54 17.98
CA GLY A 318 -15.22 -23.79 17.07
C GLY A 318 -16.37 -22.78 17.16
N GLN A 319 -16.19 -21.66 17.88
CA GLN A 319 -17.13 -20.54 17.83
C GLN A 319 -17.27 -19.97 16.40
N ASN A 320 -18.27 -19.10 16.19
CA ASN A 320 -18.48 -18.47 14.90
C ASN A 320 -17.22 -17.72 14.41
N ALA A 321 -16.73 -18.10 13.23
CA ALA A 321 -15.50 -17.59 12.65
C ALA A 321 -15.52 -16.07 12.41
N LYS A 322 -16.65 -15.51 11.95
CA LYS A 322 -16.80 -14.06 11.74
C LYS A 322 -16.77 -13.30 13.06
N GLN A 323 -17.49 -13.79 14.07
CA GLN A 323 -17.51 -13.15 15.39
C GLN A 323 -16.11 -13.17 16.04
N PHE A 324 -15.39 -14.29 15.93
CA PHE A 324 -14.02 -14.38 16.43
C PHE A 324 -13.07 -13.44 15.67
N ALA A 325 -13.22 -13.34 14.34
CA ALA A 325 -12.46 -12.39 13.53
C ALA A 325 -12.72 -10.94 13.95
N ARG A 326 -13.99 -10.55 14.22
CA ARG A 326 -14.31 -9.22 14.73
C ARG A 326 -13.68 -8.96 16.10
N ALA A 327 -13.73 -9.94 17.00
CA ALA A 327 -13.12 -9.81 18.32
C ALA A 327 -11.60 -9.60 18.23
N LEU A 328 -10.90 -10.34 17.35
CA LEU A 328 -9.48 -10.10 17.07
C LEU A 328 -9.23 -8.70 16.50
N ASN A 329 -10.07 -8.26 15.55
CA ASN A 329 -9.93 -6.94 14.94
C ASN A 329 -10.15 -5.81 15.95
N GLU A 330 -11.15 -5.94 16.83
CA GLU A 330 -11.45 -4.93 17.86
C GLU A 330 -10.34 -4.84 18.90
N LYS A 331 -9.75 -5.96 19.31
CA LYS A 331 -8.56 -5.97 20.17
C LYS A 331 -7.41 -5.17 19.56
N HIS A 332 -7.15 -5.39 18.28
CA HIS A 332 -6.10 -4.65 17.57
C HIS A 332 -6.44 -3.17 17.38
N ARG A 333 -7.70 -2.86 17.04
CA ARG A 333 -8.21 -1.50 16.91
C ARG A 333 -8.07 -0.72 18.22
N ALA A 334 -8.35 -1.35 19.36
CA ALA A 334 -8.17 -0.73 20.67
C ALA A 334 -6.70 -0.37 20.94
N ASP A 335 -5.77 -1.26 20.58
CA ASP A 335 -4.34 -0.99 20.70
C ASP A 335 -3.86 0.11 19.73
N TYR A 336 -4.37 0.16 18.50
CA TYR A 336 -4.12 1.28 17.60
C TYR A 336 -4.54 2.62 18.20
N LYS A 337 -5.76 2.71 18.77
CA LYS A 337 -6.23 3.91 19.48
C LYS A 337 -5.31 4.28 20.65
N ARG A 338 -4.83 3.28 21.40
CA ARG A 338 -3.90 3.48 22.52
C ARG A 338 -2.53 3.98 22.07
N TRP A 339 -1.92 3.37 21.05
CA TRP A 339 -0.60 3.75 20.56
C TRP A 339 -0.62 5.08 19.78
N GLY A 340 -1.72 5.35 19.09
CA GLY A 340 -1.93 6.55 18.30
C GLY A 340 -2.59 7.69 19.08
N CYS A 341 -2.59 7.66 20.42
CA CYS A 341 -3.28 8.66 21.24
C CYS A 341 -2.89 10.10 20.84
N PRO A 342 -3.75 11.13 21.07
CA PRO A 342 -3.52 12.49 20.57
C PRO A 342 -2.18 13.14 20.97
N THR A 343 -1.61 12.69 22.09
CA THR A 343 -0.31 13.14 22.63
C THR A 343 0.82 12.15 22.37
N CYS A 344 0.54 11.00 21.77
CA CYS A 344 1.51 9.95 21.47
C CYS A 344 2.32 10.30 20.21
N LYS A 345 3.61 9.92 20.21
CA LYS A 345 4.52 10.06 19.06
C LYS A 345 3.95 9.45 17.77
N ASN A 346 3.14 8.40 17.89
CA ASN A 346 2.62 7.64 16.76
C ASN A 346 1.26 8.13 16.23
N ARG A 347 0.74 9.28 16.71
CA ARG A 347 -0.55 9.84 16.26
C ARG A 347 -0.65 9.96 14.74
N VAL A 348 0.46 10.26 14.08
CA VAL A 348 0.54 10.41 12.62
C VAL A 348 0.13 9.13 11.87
N PHE A 349 0.29 7.96 12.50
CA PHE A 349 -0.07 6.66 11.90
C PHE A 349 -1.49 6.22 12.21
N LEU A 350 -2.15 6.82 13.21
CA LEU A 350 -3.45 6.37 13.72
C LEU A 350 -4.51 6.28 12.62
N LYS A 351 -4.58 7.28 11.72
CA LYS A 351 -5.54 7.29 10.61
C LYS A 351 -5.37 6.07 9.70
N GLY A 352 -4.13 5.74 9.34
CA GLY A 352 -3.84 4.58 8.50
C GLY A 352 -4.11 3.26 9.21
N TRP A 353 -3.77 3.17 10.50
CA TRP A 353 -4.04 2.01 11.33
C TRP A 353 -5.55 1.73 11.48
N LEU A 354 -6.36 2.75 11.75
CA LEU A 354 -7.81 2.60 11.84
C LEU A 354 -8.43 2.25 10.48
N ALA A 355 -7.97 2.85 9.38
CA ALA A 355 -8.43 2.48 8.04
C ALA A 355 -8.14 1.01 7.70
N ARG A 356 -7.02 0.45 8.19
CA ARG A 356 -6.70 -0.98 8.06
C ARG A 356 -7.64 -1.85 8.88
N ALA A 357 -7.96 -1.44 10.11
CA ALA A 357 -8.98 -2.12 10.92
C ALA A 357 -10.36 -2.09 10.22
N ASP A 358 -10.74 -0.96 9.62
CA ASP A 358 -11.99 -0.85 8.86
C ASP A 358 -12.00 -1.73 7.60
N ALA A 359 -10.86 -1.88 6.93
CA ALA A 359 -10.72 -2.79 5.79
C ALA A 359 -10.97 -4.25 6.19
N ARG A 360 -10.48 -4.66 7.37
CA ARG A 360 -10.76 -6.00 7.91
C ARG A 360 -12.22 -6.18 8.25
N ASP A 361 -12.89 -5.17 8.81
CA ASP A 361 -14.34 -5.25 9.08
C ASP A 361 -15.13 -5.45 7.78
N ARG A 362 -14.83 -4.68 6.73
CA ARG A 362 -15.44 -4.87 5.40
C ARG A 362 -15.18 -6.26 4.83
N TYR A 363 -13.98 -6.80 5.02
CA TYR A 363 -13.68 -8.16 4.58
C TYR A 363 -14.50 -9.20 5.37
N ILE A 364 -14.63 -9.06 6.69
CA ILE A 364 -15.44 -9.95 7.54
C ILE A 364 -16.92 -9.89 7.15
N ASP A 365 -17.43 -8.70 6.83
CA ASP A 365 -18.83 -8.51 6.41
C ASP A 365 -19.15 -9.32 5.14
N ASN A 366 -18.26 -9.26 4.16
CA ASN A 366 -18.44 -9.83 2.83
C ASN A 366 -18.01 -11.31 2.68
N TYR A 367 -17.36 -11.90 3.68
CA TYR A 367 -17.00 -13.34 3.69
C TYR A 367 -18.22 -14.25 3.86
#